data_AF-A0A946J6K9-F1
#
_entry.id   AF-A0A946J6K9-F1
#
_cell.length_a   1.000
_cell.length_b   1.000
_cell.length_c   1.000
_cell.angle_alpha   90.00
_cell.angle_beta   90.00
_cell.angle_gamma   90.00
#
_symmetry.space_group_name_H-M   'P 1'
#
loop_
_entity.id
_entity.type
_entity.pdbx_description
1 polymer ?
#
loop_
_entity_poly.entity_id
_entity_poly.type
_entity_poly.pdbx_seq_one_letter_code
_entity_poly.pdbx_strand_id
1 'polypeptide(L)' 'MITPAANYSFNKSHAACYAYIAYQTAYLKAYYPTEFLTSVMVSDEDVMDRIVMEVGECESK' A
#
# COMPACT_ATOMS: atom_id res chain seq x y z
N MET A 1 15.90 12.66 29.89
CA MET A 1 16.30 12.50 28.47
C MET A 1 15.22 11.75 27.66
N ILE A 2 13.94 12.12 27.83
CA ILE A 2 12.76 11.50 27.18
C ILE A 2 12.10 12.47 26.19
N THR A 3 12.39 13.77 26.33
CA THR A 3 11.60 14.88 25.82
C THR A 3 11.73 15.21 24.33
N PRO A 4 12.80 14.86 23.58
CA PRO A 4 12.74 15.01 22.12
C PRO A 4 11.99 13.84 21.46
N ALA A 5 12.25 12.60 21.91
CA ALA A 5 11.74 11.39 21.29
C ALA A 5 10.25 11.13 21.58
N ALA A 6 9.75 11.52 22.75
CA ALA A 6 8.34 11.34 23.12
C ALA A 6 7.37 12.14 22.22
N ASN A 7 7.81 13.25 21.64
CA ASN A 7 6.98 14.05 20.73
C ASN A 7 6.76 13.39 19.36
N TYR A 8 7.59 12.41 18.99
CA TYR A 8 7.54 11.71 17.70
C TYR A 8 7.46 10.19 17.84
N SER A 9 7.38 9.66 19.05
CA SER A 9 7.27 8.22 19.28
C SER A 9 5.91 7.72 18.82
N PHE A 10 5.92 6.71 17.96
CA PHE A 10 4.70 6.09 17.44
C PHE A 10 4.34 4.82 18.21
N ASN A 11 3.05 4.52 18.26
CA ASN A 11 2.57 3.31 18.93
C ASN A 11 3.07 2.05 18.19
N LYS A 12 3.84 1.21 18.89
CA LYS A 12 4.46 0.01 18.30
C LYS A 12 3.44 -1.04 17.84
N SER A 13 2.37 -1.30 18.60
CA SER A 13 1.37 -2.30 18.20
C SER A 13 0.63 -1.85 16.95
N HIS A 14 0.28 -0.57 16.87
CA HIS A 14 -0.33 0.03 15.69
C HIS A 14 0.59 -0.08 14.47
N ALA A 15 1.87 0.29 14.59
CA ALA A 15 2.84 0.16 13.50
C ALA A 15 3.02 -1.30 13.06
N ALA A 16 3.08 -2.25 13.99
CA ALA A 16 3.25 -3.66 13.67
C ALA A 16 2.08 -4.22 12.87
N CYS A 17 0.83 -3.88 13.24
CA CYS A 17 -0.36 -4.34 12.51
C CYS A 17 -0.40 -3.81 11.07
N TYR A 18 -0.11 -2.52 10.86
CA TYR A 18 -0.09 -1.96 9.50
C TYR A 18 1.10 -2.46 8.68
N ALA A 19 2.27 -2.67 9.30
CA ALA A 19 3.42 -3.25 8.62
C ALA A 19 3.12 -4.67 8.11
N TYR A 20 2.33 -5.45 8.85
CA TYR A 20 1.91 -6.78 8.42
C TYR A 20 1.01 -6.74 7.17
N ILE A 21 0.02 -5.84 7.14
CA ILE A 21 -0.84 -5.66 5.96
C ILE A 21 -0.01 -5.17 4.77
N ALA A 22 0.89 -4.21 4.98
CA ALA A 22 1.78 -3.70 3.93
C ALA A 22 2.71 -4.79 3.38
N TYR A 23 3.18 -5.69 4.24
CA TYR A 23 3.97 -6.84 3.80
C TYR A 23 3.15 -7.79 2.92
N GLN A 24 1.90 -8.07 3.29
CA GLN A 24 1.01 -8.92 2.49
C GLN A 24 0.69 -8.29 1.13
N THR A 25 0.42 -6.99 1.07
CA THR A 25 0.15 -6.29 -0.20
C THR A 25 1.40 -6.26 -1.08
N ALA A 26 2.57 -6.01 -0.52
CA ALA A 26 3.84 -6.06 -1.26
C ALA A 26 4.15 -7.47 -1.77
N TYR A 27 3.85 -8.50 -0.98
CA TYR A 27 4.00 -9.90 -1.40
C TYR A 27 3.14 -10.21 -2.63
N LEU A 28 1.85 -9.85 -2.59
CA LEU A 28 0.94 -10.03 -3.72
C LEU A 28 1.42 -9.24 -4.95
N LYS A 29 1.82 -7.99 -4.77
CA LYS A 29 2.34 -7.14 -5.85
C LYS A 29 3.65 -7.67 -6.47
N ALA A 30 4.46 -8.41 -5.72
CA ALA A 30 5.73 -8.97 -6.18
C ALA A 30 5.56 -10.31 -6.91
N TYR A 31 4.72 -11.21 -6.40
CA TYR A 31 4.57 -12.57 -6.93
C TYR A 31 3.34 -12.76 -7.84
N TYR A 32 2.31 -11.95 -7.68
CA TYR A 32 1.05 -11.97 -8.46
C TYR A 32 0.73 -10.57 -9.01
N PRO A 33 1.62 -9.98 -9.81
CA PRO A 33 1.54 -8.57 -10.18
C PRO A 33 0.30 -8.24 -11.02
N THR A 34 -0.08 -9.12 -11.94
CA THR A 34 -1.22 -8.91 -12.85
C THR A 34 -2.52 -8.96 -12.08
N GLU A 35 -2.74 -10.02 -11.31
CA GLU A 35 -3.96 -10.21 -10.52
C GLU A 35 -4.10 -9.10 -9.45
N PHE A 36 -3.00 -8.71 -8.81
CA PHE A 36 -3.01 -7.64 -7.81
C PHE A 36 -3.36 -6.29 -8.45
N LEU A 37 -2.70 -5.90 -9.54
CA LEU A 37 -2.99 -4.61 -10.19
C LEU A 37 -4.40 -4.57 -10.79
N THR A 38 -4.89 -5.67 -11.36
CA THR A 38 -6.29 -5.75 -11.79
C THR A 38 -7.26 -5.64 -10.62
N SER A 39 -6.96 -6.26 -9.47
CA SER A 39 -7.82 -6.13 -8.27
C SER A 39 -7.87 -4.70 -7.72
N VAL A 40 -6.77 -3.95 -7.85
CA VAL A 40 -6.71 -2.54 -7.48
C VAL A 40 -7.57 -1.70 -8.44
N MET A 41 -7.45 -1.92 -9.75
CA MET A 41 -8.30 -1.25 -10.76
C MET A 41 -9.79 -1.51 -10.59
N VAL A 42 -10.16 -2.74 -10.22
CA VAL A 42 -11.56 -3.08 -9.93
C VAL A 42 -12.06 -2.43 -8.63
N SER A 43 -11.19 -2.22 -7.65
CA SER A 43 -11.57 -1.57 -6.39
C SER A 43 -11.92 -0.09 -6.58
N ASP A 44 -11.28 0.56 -7.56
CA ASP A 44 -11.44 1.97 -7.89
C ASP A 44 -12.23 2.19 -9.21
N GLU A 45 -13.04 1.21 -9.63
CA GLU A 45 -13.71 1.20 -10.96
C GLU A 45 -14.63 2.40 -11.23
N ASP A 46 -15.17 3.01 -10.17
CA ASP A 46 -16.03 4.20 -10.25
C ASP A 46 -15.24 5.51 -10.40
N VAL A 47 -13.90 5.49 -10.23
CA VAL A 47 -13.05 6.68 -10.21
C VAL A 47 -12.04 6.64 -11.36
N MET A 48 -12.45 7.18 -12.51
CA MET A 48 -11.64 7.17 -13.75
C MET A 48 -10.22 7.72 -13.57
N ASP A 49 -10.04 8.79 -12.78
CA ASP A 49 -8.71 9.37 -12.53
C ASP A 49 -7.76 8.38 -11.82
N ARG A 50 -8.30 7.48 -10.97
CA ARG A 50 -7.54 6.44 -10.28
C ARG A 50 -7.12 5.34 -11.25
N ILE A 51 -8.05 4.87 -12.07
CA ILE A 51 -7.79 3.85 -13.10
C ILE A 51 -6.67 4.31 -14.04
N VAL A 52 -6.67 5.58 -14.47
CA VAL A 52 -5.60 6.11 -15.33
C VAL A 52 -4.22 6.05 -14.64
N MET A 53 -4.15 6.35 -13.34
CA MET A 53 -2.89 6.24 -12.59
C MET A 53 -2.44 4.78 -12.45
N GLU A 54 -3.37 3.86 -12.22
CA GLU A 54 -3.09 2.43 -12.03
C GLU A 54 -2.67 1.75 -13.34
N VAL A 55 -3.25 2.14 -14.47
CA VAL A 55 -2.80 1.73 -15.81
C VAL A 55 -1.37 2.21 -16.05
N GLY A 56 -1.05 3.46 -15.70
CA GLY A 56 0.32 3.96 -15.77
C GLY A 56 1.30 3.16 -14.90
N GLU A 57 0.87 2.67 -13.74
CA GLU A 57 1.69 1.79 -12.90
C GLU A 57 1.90 0.41 -13.55
N CYS A 58 0.88 -0.14 -14.22
CA CYS A 58 1.00 -1.39 -14.97
C CYS A 58 2.03 -1.29 -16.10
N GLU A 59 2.08 -0.16 -16.81
CA GLU A 59 3.04 0.08 -17.91
C GLU A 59 4.47 0.36 -17.42
N SER A 60 4.63 0.81 -16.17
CA SER A 60 5.94 1.13 -15.59
C SER A 60 6.73 -0.10 -15.10
N LYS A 61 6.10 -1.28 -15.09
CA LYS A 61 6.66 -2.55 -14.65
C LYS A 61 7.20 -3.36 -15.82
#